data_AF-A0A7C9FAT2-F1
#
_entry.id   AF-A0A7C9FAT2-F1
#
_cell.length_a   1.000
_cell.length_b   1.000
_cell.length_c   1.000
_cell.angle_alpha   90.00
_cell.angle_beta   90.00
_cell.angle_gamma   90.00
#
_symmetry.space_group_name_H-M   'P 1'
#
loop_
_entity.id
_entity.type
_entity.pdbx_description
1 polymer ?
#
loop_
_entity_poly.entity_id
_entity_poly.type
_entity_poly.pdbx_seq_one_letter_code
_entity_poly.pdbx_strand_id
1 'polypeptide(L)'
;IMDSSSNEEILHDFPPFLRVYKDGRVERYILTEKAPPGFDPVTEAQSKDVTISEEPNIRARIFLPKIDPNKPKRLPVLVHYHGGGFCTGSAFGPITKYTLNRLASYANALVVSIEYRLPPEHPLPIAYEDSWAGLQWVAAHAKGNGPEPWLNEYVDYDKVFLGGE
;
A
#
# COMPACT_ATOMS: atom_id res chain seq x y z
N ILE A 1 41.94 19.07 -0.50
CA ILE A 1 40.89 19.26 -1.54
C ILE A 1 40.21 17.90 -1.64
N MET A 2 39.03 17.74 -1.04
CA MET A 2 38.27 16.49 -1.18
C MET A 2 37.80 16.41 -2.63
N ASP A 3 38.18 15.33 -3.29
CA ASP A 3 37.90 15.08 -4.70
C ASP A 3 36.38 14.85 -4.89
N SER A 4 35.69 15.91 -5.32
CA SER A 4 34.24 15.92 -5.53
C SER A 4 33.79 15.01 -6.67
N SER A 5 34.72 14.41 -7.43
CA SER A 5 34.40 13.52 -8.56
C SER A 5 33.94 12.13 -8.12
N SER A 6 34.23 11.70 -6.90
CA SER A 6 33.90 10.35 -6.41
C SER A 6 32.43 10.16 -6.01
N ASN A 7 31.72 11.24 -5.68
CA ASN A 7 30.32 11.18 -5.20
C ASN A 7 29.26 11.03 -6.32
N GLU A 8 29.69 11.09 -7.58
CA GLU A 8 28.81 10.90 -8.75
C GLU A 8 28.97 9.52 -9.38
N GLU A 9 29.87 8.67 -8.86
CA GLU A 9 30.09 7.35 -9.45
C GLU A 9 28.90 6.42 -9.19
N ILE A 10 28.31 5.95 -10.29
CA ILE A 10 27.15 5.07 -10.27
C ILE A 10 27.62 3.64 -10.00
N LEU A 11 27.07 3.02 -8.94
CA LEU A 11 27.29 1.61 -8.63
C LEU A 11 26.37 0.71 -9.46
N HIS A 12 25.09 1.06 -9.51
CA HIS A 12 24.07 0.34 -10.27
C HIS A 12 23.11 1.32 -10.95
N ASP A 13 22.70 0.99 -12.17
CA ASP A 13 21.73 1.77 -12.93
C ASP A 13 20.65 0.85 -13.50
N PHE A 14 19.40 1.08 -13.12
CA PHE A 14 18.25 0.25 -13.47
C PHE A 14 17.10 1.11 -14.01
N PRO A 15 17.26 1.73 -15.20
CA PRO A 15 16.16 2.46 -15.82
C PRO A 15 14.99 1.50 -16.18
N PRO A 16 13.73 1.93 -16.04
CA PRO A 16 13.29 3.27 -15.68
C PRO A 16 13.09 3.48 -14.17
N PHE A 17 13.59 2.60 -13.30
CA PHE A 17 13.23 2.62 -11.87
C PHE A 17 14.10 3.55 -11.04
N LEU A 18 15.40 3.25 -10.97
CA LEU A 18 16.32 3.94 -10.08
C LEU A 18 17.78 3.74 -10.49
N ARG A 19 18.64 4.56 -9.90
CA ARG A 19 20.08 4.32 -9.84
C ARG A 19 20.59 4.43 -8.41
N VAL A 20 21.68 3.72 -8.14
CA VAL A 20 22.38 3.69 -6.86
C VAL A 20 23.81 4.15 -7.07
N TYR A 21 24.24 5.13 -6.30
CA TYR A 21 25.60 5.66 -6.31
C TYR A 21 26.49 4.88 -5.34
N LYS A 22 27.82 4.89 -5.55
CA LYS A 22 28.77 4.19 -4.67
C LYS A 22 28.77 4.69 -3.23
N ASP A 23 28.34 5.92 -3.00
CA ASP A 23 28.17 6.52 -1.67
C ASP A 23 26.88 6.07 -0.94
N GLY A 24 26.06 5.21 -1.58
CA GLY A 24 24.81 4.69 -1.05
C GLY A 24 23.58 5.55 -1.35
N ARG A 25 23.73 6.71 -2.00
CA ARG A 25 22.60 7.52 -2.45
C ARG A 25 21.76 6.77 -3.48
N VAL A 26 20.44 6.89 -3.35
CA VAL A 26 19.46 6.32 -4.27
C VAL A 26 18.71 7.46 -4.94
N GLU A 27 18.62 7.39 -6.25
CA GLU A 27 17.80 8.31 -7.04
C GLU A 27 16.77 7.48 -7.82
N ARG A 28 15.48 7.70 -7.55
CA ARG A 28 14.38 7.04 -8.26
C ARG A 28 13.96 7.91 -9.44
N TYR A 29 14.00 7.36 -10.64
CA TYR A 29 13.55 8.04 -11.86
C TYR A 29 12.01 8.15 -11.89
N ILE A 30 11.32 7.13 -11.38
CA ILE A 30 9.87 7.16 -11.19
C ILE A 30 9.57 7.59 -9.76
N LEU A 31 9.36 8.89 -9.58
CA LEU A 31 8.90 9.45 -8.32
C LEU A 31 7.39 9.24 -8.19
N THR A 32 6.98 8.64 -7.08
CA THR A 32 5.56 8.49 -6.74
C THR A 32 5.18 9.55 -5.71
N GLU A 33 4.56 10.63 -6.16
CA GLU A 33 3.95 11.58 -5.24
C GLU A 33 2.80 10.92 -4.48
N LYS A 34 2.64 11.27 -3.20
CA LYS A 34 1.55 10.74 -2.38
C LYS A 34 0.31 11.59 -2.57
N ALA A 35 -0.81 10.95 -2.91
CA ALA A 35 -2.12 11.58 -2.94
C ALA A 35 -2.80 11.42 -1.58
N PRO A 36 -3.53 12.45 -1.07
CA PRO A 36 -4.28 12.31 0.17
C PRO A 36 -5.43 11.30 0.00
N PRO A 37 -5.81 10.58 1.08
CA PRO A 37 -7.01 9.78 1.07
C PRO A 37 -8.27 10.68 1.08
N GLY A 38 -9.44 10.09 0.92
CA GLY A 38 -10.73 10.78 1.01
C GLY A 38 -11.80 10.22 0.09
N PHE A 39 -12.88 10.99 -0.04
CA PHE A 39 -14.02 10.67 -0.90
C PHE A 39 -13.67 10.80 -2.39
N ASP A 40 -14.06 9.82 -3.19
CA ASP A 40 -13.99 9.86 -4.65
C ASP A 40 -15.40 10.05 -5.25
N PRO A 41 -15.70 11.20 -5.89
CA PRO A 41 -17.05 11.47 -6.39
C PRO A 41 -17.46 10.60 -7.58
N VAL A 42 -16.52 9.93 -8.24
CA VAL A 42 -16.81 9.07 -9.40
C VAL A 42 -17.30 7.70 -8.95
N THR A 43 -16.64 7.11 -7.96
CA THR A 43 -16.98 5.77 -7.44
C THR A 43 -17.80 5.80 -6.16
N GLU A 44 -17.96 6.99 -5.57
CA GLU A 44 -18.50 7.24 -4.23
C GLU A 44 -17.77 6.48 -3.11
N ALA A 45 -16.56 5.98 -3.38
CA ALA A 45 -15.73 5.31 -2.39
C ALA A 45 -15.11 6.31 -1.41
N GLN A 46 -14.88 5.85 -0.18
CA GLN A 46 -14.13 6.57 0.84
C GLN A 46 -12.78 5.88 1.02
N SER A 47 -11.73 6.66 1.25
CA SER A 47 -10.42 6.10 1.62
C SER A 47 -9.85 6.80 2.85
N LYS A 48 -9.03 6.06 3.61
CA LYS A 48 -8.26 6.60 4.75
C LYS A 48 -6.94 5.86 4.91
N ASP A 49 -5.96 6.55 5.48
CA ASP A 49 -4.69 5.92 5.82
C ASP A 49 -4.71 5.50 7.28
N VAL A 50 -4.10 4.35 7.57
CA VAL A 50 -4.01 3.77 8.91
C VAL A 50 -2.56 3.37 9.22
N THR A 51 -2.24 3.32 10.51
CA THR A 51 -1.00 2.74 11.01
C THR A 51 -1.28 1.31 11.47
N ILE A 52 -0.51 0.36 10.92
CA ILE A 52 -0.56 -1.06 11.27
C ILE A 52 0.39 -1.35 12.43
N SER A 53 1.57 -0.73 12.40
CA SER A 53 2.62 -0.84 13.40
C SER A 53 3.38 0.48 13.44
N GLU A 54 3.74 0.94 14.63
CA GLU A 54 4.62 2.11 14.80
C GLU A 54 6.09 1.72 14.60
N GLU A 55 6.49 0.53 15.05
CA GLU A 55 7.87 0.03 15.00
C GLU A 55 7.93 -1.46 14.58
N PRO A 56 8.34 -1.78 13.35
CA PRO A 56 8.62 -0.83 12.26
C PRO A 56 7.36 -0.08 11.84
N ASN A 57 7.53 1.11 11.27
CA ASN A 57 6.43 1.92 10.75
C ASN A 57 5.83 1.27 9.49
N ILE A 58 4.72 0.54 9.68
CA ILE A 58 3.96 -0.09 8.61
C ILE A 58 2.60 0.60 8.54
N ARG A 59 2.24 1.02 7.33
CA ARG A 59 0.99 1.72 7.08
C ARG A 59 0.21 1.06 5.96
N ALA A 60 -1.06 1.43 5.86
CA ALA A 60 -1.90 1.03 4.75
C ALA A 60 -2.90 2.12 4.39
N ARG A 61 -3.44 2.03 3.18
CA ARG A 61 -4.65 2.77 2.79
C ARG A 61 -5.81 1.80 2.68
N ILE A 62 -6.91 2.13 3.33
CA ILE A 62 -8.17 1.39 3.26
C ILE A 62 -9.10 2.11 2.30
N PHE A 63 -9.74 1.37 1.40
CA PHE A 63 -10.76 1.83 0.47
C PHE A 63 -12.07 1.12 0.80
N LEU A 64 -13.08 1.91 1.16
CA LEU A 64 -14.43 1.47 1.47
C LEU A 64 -15.34 1.88 0.31
N PRO A 65 -15.95 0.93 -0.43
CA PRO A 65 -16.95 1.29 -1.44
C PRO A 65 -18.17 1.92 -0.79
N LYS A 66 -19.01 2.57 -1.60
CA LYS A 66 -20.30 3.07 -1.13
C LYS A 66 -21.11 1.93 -0.50
N ILE A 67 -21.48 2.12 0.77
CA ILE A 67 -22.33 1.19 1.49
C ILE A 67 -23.78 1.41 1.05
N ASP A 68 -24.35 0.38 0.42
CA ASP A 68 -25.77 0.34 0.08
C ASP A 68 -26.55 -0.31 1.23
N PRO A 69 -27.49 0.40 1.88
CA PRO A 69 -28.27 -0.15 2.98
C PRO A 69 -29.14 -1.35 2.60
N ASN A 70 -29.36 -1.60 1.30
CA ASN A 70 -30.14 -2.73 0.79
C ASN A 70 -29.29 -3.97 0.46
N LYS A 71 -27.96 -3.88 0.57
CA LYS A 71 -27.02 -4.98 0.27
C LYS A 71 -26.55 -5.70 1.54
N PRO A 72 -25.91 -6.88 1.41
CA PRO A 72 -25.29 -7.56 2.55
C PRO A 72 -24.40 -6.59 3.34
N LYS A 73 -24.55 -6.62 4.66
CA LYS A 73 -23.84 -5.70 5.58
C LYS A 73 -22.32 -5.93 5.60
N ARG A 74 -21.85 -7.05 5.05
CA ARG A 74 -20.47 -7.54 5.11
C ARG A 74 -19.95 -7.78 3.69
N LEU A 75 -18.75 -7.28 3.41
CA LEU A 75 -18.07 -7.23 2.12
C LEU A 75 -16.87 -8.19 2.13
N PRO A 76 -16.51 -8.80 0.99
CA PRO A 76 -15.18 -9.38 0.84
C PRO A 76 -14.08 -8.35 1.15
N VAL A 77 -12.93 -8.84 1.60
CA VAL A 77 -11.73 -8.00 1.78
C VAL A 77 -10.62 -8.42 0.84
N LEU A 78 -10.01 -7.46 0.15
CA LEU A 78 -8.79 -7.63 -0.63
C LEU A 78 -7.62 -6.98 0.11
N VAL A 79 -6.63 -7.77 0.47
CA VAL A 79 -5.31 -7.25 0.89
C VAL A 79 -4.46 -7.07 -0.35
N HIS A 80 -4.12 -5.82 -0.64
CA HIS A 80 -3.45 -5.39 -1.87
C HIS A 80 -1.99 -5.01 -1.62
N TYR A 81 -1.12 -5.37 -2.55
CA TYR A 81 0.30 -5.00 -2.58
C TYR A 81 0.61 -4.32 -3.91
N HIS A 82 1.09 -3.08 -3.87
CA HIS A 82 1.35 -2.33 -5.10
C HIS A 82 2.53 -2.91 -5.89
N GLY A 83 2.57 -2.65 -7.19
CA GLY A 83 3.71 -3.03 -8.03
C GLY A 83 4.88 -2.03 -7.96
N GLY A 84 5.69 -2.01 -9.02
CA GLY A 84 6.87 -1.14 -9.12
C GLY A 84 8.22 -1.86 -8.96
N GLY A 85 8.26 -3.17 -9.26
CA GLY A 85 9.49 -3.95 -9.23
C GLY A 85 10.16 -3.97 -7.86
N PHE A 86 9.35 -3.94 -6.80
CA PHE A 86 9.71 -3.76 -5.39
C PHE A 86 10.37 -2.43 -5.02
N CYS A 87 10.85 -1.62 -5.96
CA CYS A 87 11.71 -0.48 -5.69
C CYS A 87 11.07 0.89 -5.96
N THR A 88 9.89 0.92 -6.58
CA THR A 88 9.05 2.11 -6.76
C THR A 88 7.60 1.81 -6.40
N GLY A 89 6.70 2.79 -6.57
CA GLY A 89 5.29 2.68 -6.23
C GLY A 89 4.97 3.07 -4.79
N SER A 90 3.68 3.11 -4.47
CA SER A 90 3.16 3.39 -3.12
C SER A 90 1.68 3.05 -3.05
N ALA A 91 1.22 2.54 -1.91
CA ALA A 91 -0.20 2.43 -1.55
C ALA A 91 -0.90 3.81 -1.50
N PHE A 92 -0.12 4.87 -1.31
CA PHE A 92 -0.60 6.26 -1.27
C PHE A 92 -0.47 6.99 -2.61
N GLY A 93 0.06 6.35 -3.64
CA GLY A 93 0.23 6.94 -4.96
C GLY A 93 -1.11 7.26 -5.66
N PRO A 94 -1.16 8.25 -6.56
CA PRO A 94 -2.37 8.64 -7.28
C PRO A 94 -2.91 7.53 -8.19
N ILE A 95 -2.01 6.77 -8.84
CA ILE A 95 -2.39 5.63 -9.71
C ILE A 95 -3.05 4.55 -8.85
N THR A 96 -2.40 4.14 -7.75
CA THR A 96 -2.96 3.18 -6.79
C THR A 96 -4.31 3.65 -6.25
N LYS A 97 -4.43 4.92 -5.83
CA LYS A 97 -5.70 5.49 -5.37
C LYS A 97 -6.80 5.40 -6.44
N TYR A 98 -6.50 5.79 -7.68
CA TYR A 98 -7.44 5.76 -8.79
C TYR A 98 -7.92 4.33 -9.08
N THR A 99 -6.98 3.38 -9.21
CA THR A 99 -7.28 1.99 -9.52
C THR A 99 -8.06 1.32 -8.39
N LEU A 100 -7.65 1.50 -7.14
CA LEU A 100 -8.27 0.81 -6.01
C LEU A 100 -9.62 1.38 -5.59
N ASN A 101 -9.90 2.68 -5.80
CA ASN A 101 -11.25 3.22 -5.67
C ASN A 101 -12.23 2.52 -6.63
N ARG A 102 -11.82 2.34 -7.89
CA ARG A 102 -12.63 1.65 -8.90
C ARG A 102 -12.78 0.18 -8.58
N LEU A 103 -11.71 -0.48 -8.19
CA LEU A 103 -11.74 -1.89 -7.81
C LEU A 103 -12.67 -2.14 -6.63
N ALA A 104 -12.54 -1.33 -5.55
CA ALA A 104 -13.41 -1.42 -4.38
C ALA A 104 -14.89 -1.28 -4.76
N SER A 105 -15.21 -0.29 -5.60
CA SER A 105 -16.57 0.00 -6.07
C SER A 105 -17.13 -1.11 -6.97
N TYR A 106 -16.39 -1.54 -7.99
CA TYR A 106 -16.85 -2.55 -8.95
C TYR A 106 -16.93 -3.96 -8.36
N ALA A 107 -15.97 -4.33 -7.52
CA ALA A 107 -15.99 -5.62 -6.82
C ALA A 107 -16.91 -5.62 -5.59
N ASN A 108 -17.39 -4.44 -5.17
CA ASN A 108 -18.11 -4.23 -3.91
C ASN A 108 -17.36 -4.90 -2.74
N ALA A 109 -16.08 -4.56 -2.62
CA ALA A 109 -15.14 -5.14 -1.66
C ALA A 109 -14.38 -4.03 -0.92
N LEU A 110 -14.07 -4.26 0.35
CA LEU A 110 -13.15 -3.41 1.09
C LEU A 110 -11.72 -3.76 0.68
N VAL A 111 -10.91 -2.76 0.33
CA VAL A 111 -9.52 -2.99 -0.08
C VAL A 111 -8.57 -2.39 0.95
N VAL A 112 -7.54 -3.14 1.36
CA VAL A 112 -6.47 -2.69 2.24
C VAL A 112 -5.16 -2.76 1.46
N SER A 113 -4.63 -1.63 1.01
CA SER A 113 -3.36 -1.56 0.30
C SER A 113 -2.21 -1.32 1.28
N ILE A 114 -1.29 -2.27 1.39
CA ILE A 114 -0.13 -2.20 2.30
C ILE A 114 0.97 -1.32 1.69
N GLU A 115 1.48 -0.36 2.46
CA GLU A 115 2.67 0.43 2.13
C GLU A 115 3.90 -0.31 2.69
N TYR A 116 4.43 -1.26 1.92
CA TYR A 116 5.63 -1.99 2.31
C TYR A 116 6.89 -1.17 2.02
N ARG A 117 7.96 -1.39 2.79
CA ARG A 117 9.22 -0.67 2.61
C ARG A 117 10.00 -1.16 1.38
N LEU A 118 10.65 -0.23 0.70
CA LEU A 118 11.31 -0.46 -0.59
C LEU A 118 12.84 -0.62 -0.43
N PRO A 119 13.49 -1.48 -1.24
CA PRO A 119 14.91 -1.45 -1.45
C PRO A 119 15.32 -0.22 -2.29
N PRO A 120 16.61 0.15 -2.22
CA PRO A 120 17.66 -0.51 -1.45
C PRO A 120 17.75 -0.08 0.02
N GLU A 121 16.98 0.92 0.48
CA GLU A 121 16.97 1.37 1.88
C GLU A 121 16.49 0.25 2.82
N HIS A 122 15.57 -0.57 2.34
CA HIS A 122 15.07 -1.75 3.02
C HIS A 122 15.14 -2.97 2.08
N PRO A 123 16.27 -3.70 2.05
CA PRO A 123 16.43 -4.88 1.22
C PRO A 123 15.39 -5.96 1.51
N LEU A 124 15.11 -6.81 0.53
CA LEU A 124 14.36 -8.04 0.78
C LEU A 124 15.08 -8.87 1.86
N PRO A 125 14.34 -9.50 2.79
CA PRO A 125 12.90 -9.82 2.72
C PRO A 125 11.94 -8.80 3.35
N ILE A 126 12.39 -7.57 3.70
CA ILE A 126 11.58 -6.62 4.49
C ILE A 126 10.20 -6.34 3.87
N ALA A 127 10.10 -6.18 2.55
CA ALA A 127 8.83 -5.99 1.88
C ALA A 127 7.83 -7.15 2.13
N TYR A 128 8.33 -8.39 2.20
CA TYR A 128 7.52 -9.56 2.52
C TYR A 128 7.08 -9.57 3.98
N GLU A 129 7.98 -9.21 4.89
CA GLU A 129 7.69 -9.13 6.32
C GLU A 129 6.62 -8.06 6.61
N ASP A 130 6.74 -6.88 6.00
CA ASP A 130 5.74 -5.81 6.09
C ASP A 130 4.38 -6.24 5.51
N SER A 131 4.42 -6.90 4.36
CA SER A 131 3.23 -7.42 3.68
C SER A 131 2.51 -8.49 4.51
N TRP A 132 3.29 -9.37 5.17
CA TRP A 132 2.79 -10.40 6.07
C TRP A 132 2.21 -9.81 7.35
N ALA A 133 2.93 -8.86 7.98
CA ALA A 133 2.43 -8.14 9.14
C ALA A 133 1.12 -7.40 8.82
N GLY A 134 1.00 -6.81 7.62
CA GLY A 134 -0.22 -6.20 7.14
C GLY A 134 -1.39 -7.18 7.04
N LEU A 135 -1.15 -8.38 6.49
CA LEU A 135 -2.17 -9.43 6.41
C LEU A 135 -2.59 -9.92 7.80
N GLN A 136 -1.62 -10.15 8.70
CA GLN A 136 -1.91 -10.55 10.08
C GLN A 136 -2.75 -9.49 10.82
N TRP A 137 -2.45 -8.21 10.59
CA TRP A 137 -3.23 -7.11 11.15
C TRP A 137 -4.67 -7.10 10.64
N VAL A 138 -4.90 -7.31 9.35
CA VAL A 138 -6.26 -7.47 8.81
C VAL A 138 -6.96 -8.66 9.46
N ALA A 139 -6.30 -9.82 9.54
CA ALA A 139 -6.87 -11.02 10.14
C ALA A 139 -7.23 -10.87 11.63
N ALA A 140 -6.52 -10.01 12.37
CA ALA A 140 -6.80 -9.75 13.80
C ALA A 140 -8.19 -9.15 14.05
N HIS A 141 -8.83 -8.58 13.02
CA HIS A 141 -10.19 -8.01 13.09
C HIS A 141 -11.30 -9.06 12.90
N ALA A 142 -10.97 -10.32 12.61
CA ALA A 142 -11.95 -11.37 12.30
C ALA A 142 -12.98 -11.62 13.42
N LYS A 143 -12.63 -11.31 14.67
CA LYS A 143 -13.52 -11.41 15.83
C LYS A 143 -14.29 -10.12 16.14
N GLY A 144 -14.18 -9.09 15.29
CA GLY A 144 -14.89 -7.82 15.42
C GLY A 144 -14.38 -6.89 16.52
N ASN A 145 -13.17 -7.13 17.05
CA ASN A 145 -12.58 -6.40 18.16
C ASN A 145 -11.17 -5.85 17.86
N GLY A 146 -10.80 -5.77 16.58
CA GLY A 146 -9.53 -5.16 16.17
C GLY A 146 -9.55 -3.63 16.28
N PRO A 147 -8.39 -2.97 16.12
CA PRO A 147 -8.28 -1.52 16.30
C PRO A 147 -8.96 -0.68 15.21
N GLU A 148 -9.26 -1.21 14.02
CA GLU A 148 -9.82 -0.48 12.89
C GLU A 148 -11.34 -0.77 12.71
N PRO A 149 -12.23 0.21 12.98
CA PRO A 149 -13.67 0.04 12.90
C PRO A 149 -14.21 -0.48 11.57
N TRP A 150 -13.70 -0.01 10.42
CA TRP A 150 -14.20 -0.43 9.10
C TRP A 150 -13.98 -1.92 8.86
N LEU A 151 -12.85 -2.45 9.34
CA LEU A 151 -12.54 -3.87 9.24
C LEU A 151 -13.40 -4.72 10.18
N ASN A 152 -13.80 -4.19 11.34
CA ASN A 152 -14.69 -4.88 12.26
C ASN A 152 -16.14 -4.90 11.77
N GLU A 153 -16.60 -3.79 11.20
CA GLU A 153 -17.99 -3.54 10.86
C GLU A 153 -18.37 -4.13 9.49
N TYR A 154 -17.54 -3.90 8.46
CA TYR A 154 -17.92 -4.13 7.07
C TYR A 154 -17.33 -5.38 6.44
N VAL A 155 -16.41 -6.12 7.08
CA VAL A 155 -15.72 -7.25 6.42
C VAL A 155 -16.36 -8.60 6.73
N ASP A 156 -16.53 -9.40 5.69
CA ASP A 156 -16.81 -10.84 5.70
C ASP A 156 -15.48 -11.63 5.64
N TYR A 157 -15.02 -12.14 6.78
CA TYR A 157 -13.72 -12.83 6.88
C TYR A 157 -13.73 -14.25 6.31
N ASP A 158 -14.87 -14.77 5.85
CA ASP A 158 -14.91 -15.99 5.04
C ASP A 158 -14.50 -15.72 3.58
N LYS A 159 -14.30 -14.44 3.21
CA LYS A 159 -13.99 -13.98 1.85
C LYS A 159 -12.80 -13.02 1.85
N VAL A 160 -11.62 -13.57 2.20
CA VAL A 160 -10.34 -12.86 2.16
C VAL A 160 -9.60 -13.19 0.88
N PHE A 161 -9.19 -12.16 0.15
CA PHE A 161 -8.40 -12.27 -1.08
C PHE A 161 -7.08 -11.53 -0.92
N LEU A 162 -6.05 -12.02 -1.60
CA LEU A 162 -4.77 -11.34 -1.75
C LEU A 162 -4.59 -11.00 -3.22
N GLY A 163 -4.05 -9.82 -3.52
CA GLY A 163 -3.77 -9.39 -4.87
C GLY A 163 -2.66 -8.35 -4.92
N GLY A 164 -2.03 -8.23 -6.07
CA GLY A 164 -0.98 -7.24 -6.31
C GLY A 164 -0.61 -7.19 -7.77
N GLU A 165 0.22 -6.21 -8.11
CA GLU A 165 0.69 -5.90 -9.47
C GLU A 165 2.19 -6.14 -9.62
#